data_AF-A0A259LT45-F1
#
_entry.id   AF-A0A259LT45-F1
#
_cell.length_a   1.000
_cell.length_b   1.000
_cell.length_c   1.000
_cell.angle_alpha   90.00
_cell.angle_beta   90.00
_cell.angle_gamma   90.00
#
_symmetry.space_group_name_H-M   'P 1'
#
loop_
_entity.id
_entity.type
_entity.pdbx_description
1 polymer ?
#
loop_
_entity_poly.entity_id
_entity_poly.type
_entity_poly.pdbx_seq_one_letter_code
_entity_poly.pdbx_strand_id
1 'polypeptide(L)'
;MTGFLASALLLFAIAVVILWHRLKRSDALGIDGRLIWVDDGRRTKPFFNARYKVFGKPDLLYRVNGGVLAVEYKSRNGPIFESDIVQAKCAALSARGDQYK
;
A
#
# COMPACT_ATOMS: atom_id res chain seq x y z
N MET A 1 -9.67 23.37 -41.71
CA MET A 1 -9.59 23.78 -40.28
C MET A 1 -10.29 22.80 -39.34
N THR A 2 -11.53 22.38 -39.62
CA THR A 2 -12.31 21.48 -38.75
C THR A 2 -11.69 20.09 -38.53
N GLY A 3 -11.16 19.45 -39.57
CA GLY A 3 -10.51 18.14 -39.45
C GLY A 3 -9.22 18.15 -38.61
N PHE A 4 -8.49 19.27 -38.63
CA PHE A 4 -7.26 19.45 -37.85
C PHE A 4 -7.56 19.65 -36.35
N LEU A 5 -8.63 20.38 -36.03
CA LEU A 5 -9.11 20.56 -34.66
C LEU A 5 -9.63 19.24 -34.06
N ALA A 6 -10.37 18.46 -34.84
CA ALA A 6 -10.90 17.17 -34.39
C ALA A 6 -9.79 16.15 -34.09
N SER A 7 -8.76 16.09 -34.95
CA SER A 7 -7.60 15.22 -34.73
C SER A 7 -6.74 15.68 -33.55
N ALA A 8 -6.55 16.99 -33.36
CA ALA A 8 -5.87 17.53 -32.18
C ALA A 8 -6.60 17.20 -30.86
N LEU A 9 -7.93 17.32 -30.84
CA LEU A 9 -8.77 16.94 -29.69
C LEU A 9 -8.68 15.44 -29.37
N LEU A 10 -8.68 14.59 -30.40
CA LEU A 10 -8.54 13.14 -30.23
C LEU A 10 -7.17 12.78 -29.63
N LEU A 11 -6.09 13.36 -30.16
CA LEU A 11 -4.73 13.13 -29.63
C LEU A 11 -4.58 13.64 -28.19
N PHE A 12 -5.19 14.79 -27.87
CA PHE A 12 -5.21 15.31 -26.51
C PHE A 12 -5.95 14.37 -25.55
N ALA A 13 -7.12 13.87 -25.94
CA ALA A 13 -7.89 12.91 -25.13
C ALA A 13 -7.10 11.61 -24.88
N ILE A 14 -6.44 11.08 -25.92
CA ILE A 14 -5.55 9.90 -25.79
C ILE A 14 -4.40 10.19 -24.82
N ALA A 15 -3.75 11.35 -24.94
CA ALA A 15 -2.65 11.74 -24.05
C ALA A 15 -3.11 11.85 -22.58
N VAL A 16 -4.30 12.40 -22.34
CA VAL A 16 -4.91 12.48 -20.99
C VAL A 16 -5.18 11.09 -20.42
N VAL A 17 -5.73 10.17 -21.21
CA VAL A 17 -5.99 8.78 -20.77
C VAL A 17 -4.68 8.05 -20.44
N ILE A 18 -3.66 8.17 -21.30
CA ILE A 18 -2.34 7.57 -21.06
C ILE A 18 -1.71 8.15 -19.78
N LEU A 19 -1.78 9.47 -19.59
CA LEU A 19 -1.25 10.13 -18.41
C LEU A 19 -1.98 9.67 -17.15
N TRP A 20 -3.32 9.58 -17.18
CA TRP A 20 -4.11 9.04 -16.07
C TRP A 20 -3.64 7.63 -15.70
N HIS A 21 -3.54 6.71 -16.66
CA HIS A 21 -3.10 5.35 -16.39
C HIS A 21 -1.67 5.27 -15.84
N ARG A 22 -0.77 6.16 -16.28
CA ARG A 22 0.61 6.22 -15.75
C ARG A 22 0.69 6.81 -14.35
N LEU A 23 -0.19 7.75 -14.01
CA LEU A 23 -0.29 8.32 -12.66
C LEU A 23 -0.97 7.33 -11.70
N LYS A 24 -1.91 6.54 -12.20
CA LYS A 24 -2.56 5.44 -11.47
C LYS A 24 -1.69 4.18 -11.42
N ARG A 25 -0.38 4.35 -11.23
CA ARG A 25 0.53 3.24 -10.93
C ARG A 25 0.25 2.79 -9.50
N SER A 26 -0.66 1.84 -9.37
CA SER A 26 -0.62 0.90 -8.28
C SER A 26 0.76 0.22 -8.28
N ASP A 27 1.28 -0.03 -7.09
CA ASP A 27 2.53 -0.74 -6.92
C ASP A 27 2.41 -2.21 -7.40
N ALA A 28 3.48 -3.00 -7.27
CA ALA A 28 3.47 -4.42 -7.67
C ALA A 28 2.39 -5.26 -6.96
N LEU A 29 1.81 -4.75 -5.87
CA LEU A 29 0.75 -5.40 -5.09
C LEU A 29 -0.65 -4.90 -5.49
N GLY A 30 -0.77 -3.99 -6.45
CA GLY A 30 -2.06 -3.44 -6.87
C GLY A 30 -2.63 -2.39 -5.91
N ILE A 31 -1.85 -1.90 -4.94
CA ILE A 31 -2.31 -0.99 -3.90
C ILE A 31 -2.31 0.45 -4.44
N ASP A 32 -3.47 1.10 -4.37
CA ASP A 32 -3.62 2.53 -4.67
C ASP A 32 -3.24 3.37 -3.43
N GLY A 33 -1.95 3.67 -3.32
CA GLY A 33 -1.40 4.44 -2.21
C GLY A 33 0.12 4.63 -2.30
N ARG A 34 0.67 5.42 -1.38
CA ARG A 34 2.11 5.64 -1.27
C ARG A 34 2.72 4.70 -0.22
N LEU A 35 3.72 3.91 -0.59
CA LEU A 35 4.53 3.15 0.37
C LEU A 35 5.25 4.11 1.33
N ILE A 36 5.05 3.93 2.64
CA ILE A 36 5.62 4.80 3.70
C ILE A 36 6.53 4.08 4.68
N TRP A 37 6.51 2.74 4.70
CA TRP A 37 7.36 1.93 5.59
C TRP A 37 7.51 0.50 5.04
N VAL A 38 8.68 -0.11 5.25
CA VAL A 38 9.03 -1.48 4.83
C VAL A 38 9.81 -2.16 5.97
N ASP A 39 9.54 -3.44 6.23
CA ASP A 39 10.39 -4.23 7.14
C ASP A 39 11.68 -4.67 6.43
N ASP A 40 12.81 -4.07 6.82
CA ASP A 40 14.17 -4.49 6.44
C ASP A 40 14.75 -5.51 7.45
N GLY A 41 13.90 -6.40 7.93
CA GLY A 41 14.24 -7.47 8.87
C GLY A 41 14.86 -6.95 10.17
N ARG A 42 16.11 -7.35 10.46
CA ARG A 42 16.76 -7.05 11.76
C ARG A 42 17.03 -5.55 11.98
N ARG A 43 17.06 -4.75 10.91
CA ARG A 43 17.37 -3.31 10.99
C ARG A 43 16.18 -2.48 11.45
N THR A 44 14.97 -2.97 11.21
CA THR A 44 13.74 -2.31 11.62
C THR A 44 13.39 -2.71 13.05
N LYS A 45 13.09 -1.73 13.91
CA LYS A 45 12.58 -2.01 15.25
C LYS A 45 11.09 -2.39 15.16
N PRO A 46 10.61 -3.40 15.92
CA PRO A 46 9.18 -3.64 16.04
C PRO A 46 8.44 -2.45 16.63
N PHE A 47 7.21 -2.23 16.17
CA PHE A 47 6.28 -1.34 16.85
C PHE A 47 5.76 -2.01 18.11
N PHE A 48 5.46 -1.21 19.13
CA PHE A 48 4.87 -1.67 20.39
C PHE A 48 3.57 -0.91 20.67
N ASN A 49 2.57 -1.65 21.13
CA ASN A 49 1.35 -1.06 21.64
C ASN A 49 1.26 -1.28 23.15
N ALA A 50 1.56 -0.22 23.92
CA ALA A 50 1.61 -0.28 25.38
C ALA A 50 0.26 -0.56 26.05
N ARG A 51 -0.88 -0.28 25.38
CA ARG A 51 -2.22 -0.55 25.91
C ARG A 51 -2.54 -2.03 25.90
N TYR A 52 -2.19 -2.72 24.81
CA TYR A 52 -2.48 -4.13 24.61
C TYR A 52 -1.28 -5.05 24.88
N LYS A 53 -0.11 -4.47 25.20
CA LYS A 53 1.15 -5.18 25.48
C LYS A 53 1.57 -6.13 24.35
N VAL A 54 1.36 -5.71 23.11
CA VAL A 54 1.74 -6.46 21.90
C VAL A 54 2.81 -5.71 21.13
N PHE A 55 3.73 -6.45 20.51
CA PHE A 55 4.66 -5.92 19.53
C PHE A 55 4.52 -6.66 18.21
N GLY A 56 4.88 -5.99 17.12
CA GLY A 56 4.80 -6.58 15.79
C GLY A 56 5.35 -5.64 14.73
N LYS A 57 5.59 -6.21 13.56
CA LYS A 57 6.00 -5.50 12.36
C LYS A 57 5.03 -5.89 11.24
N PRO A 58 4.36 -4.93 10.62
CA PRO A 58 3.83 -5.14 9.27
C PRO A 58 4.99 -5.48 8.34
N ASP A 59 4.76 -6.07 7.18
CA ASP A 59 5.81 -6.16 6.15
C ASP A 59 5.91 -4.82 5.41
N LEU A 60 4.77 -4.18 5.14
CA LEU A 60 4.67 -2.88 4.48
C LEU A 60 3.58 -2.03 5.13
N LEU A 61 3.75 -0.70 5.06
CA LEU A 61 2.67 0.26 5.31
C LEU A 61 2.49 1.19 4.12
N TYR A 62 1.23 1.41 3.73
CA TYR A 62 0.84 2.36 2.69
C TYR A 62 0.02 3.49 3.28
N ARG A 63 0.29 4.71 2.83
CA ARG A 63 -0.64 5.84 2.94
C ARG A 63 -1.67 5.71 1.83
N VAL A 64 -2.91 5.43 2.21
CA VAL A 64 -4.06 5.31 1.30
C VAL A 64 -5.08 6.40 1.61
N ASN A 65 -6.04 6.60 0.69
CA ASN A 65 -7.17 7.48 0.97
C ASN A 65 -7.92 6.97 2.22
N GLY A 66 -7.99 7.80 3.26
CA GLY A 66 -8.67 7.46 4.52
C GLY A 66 -7.77 6.85 5.61
N GLY A 67 -6.47 6.65 5.39
CA GLY A 67 -5.57 6.26 6.49
C GLY A 67 -4.30 5.52 6.10
N VAL A 68 -3.94 4.54 6.93
CA VAL A 68 -2.78 3.67 6.74
C VAL A 68 -3.27 2.25 6.53
N LEU A 69 -2.80 1.62 5.46
CA LEU A 69 -2.98 0.21 5.19
C LEU A 69 -1.71 -0.54 5.61
N ALA A 70 -1.86 -1.53 6.50
CA ALA A 70 -0.80 -2.48 6.82
C ALA A 70 -0.92 -3.72 5.94
N VAL A 71 0.21 -4.21 5.44
CA VAL A 71 0.28 -5.39 4.57
C VAL A 71 1.16 -6.44 5.23
N GLU A 72 0.69 -7.68 5.19
CA GLU A 72 1.44 -8.89 5.49
C GLU A 72 1.51 -9.71 4.20
N TYR A 73 2.71 -9.98 3.71
CA TYR A 73 2.98 -10.72 2.49
C TYR A 73 3.32 -12.18 2.81
N LYS A 74 2.69 -13.11 2.11
CA LYS A 74 3.05 -14.53 2.16
C LYS A 74 3.52 -14.99 0.79
N SER A 75 4.76 -15.51 0.74
CA SER A 75 5.41 -15.95 -0.50
C SER A 75 4.87 -17.28 -1.05
N ARG A 76 4.17 -18.05 -0.22
CA ARG A 76 3.67 -19.37 -0.58
C ARG A 76 2.44 -19.26 -1.50
N ASN A 77 2.35 -20.15 -2.48
CA ASN A 77 1.13 -20.37 -3.25
C ASN A 77 0.24 -21.39 -2.51
N GLY A 78 -0.51 -20.94 -1.52
CA GLY A 78 -1.33 -21.80 -0.67
C GLY A 78 -2.39 -21.00 0.09
N PRO A 79 -3.21 -21.67 0.92
CA PRO A 79 -4.26 -20.99 1.67
C PRO A 79 -3.69 -20.00 2.69
N ILE A 80 -4.51 -19.00 3.01
CA ILE A 80 -4.32 -18.14 4.18
C ILE A 80 -4.87 -18.89 5.40
N PHE A 81 -4.07 -18.95 6.46
CA PHE A 81 -4.43 -19.54 7.73
C PHE A 81 -4.86 -18.46 8.72
N GLU A 82 -5.63 -18.86 9.73
CA GLU A 82 -6.02 -17.97 10.83
C GLU A 82 -4.82 -17.30 11.52
N SER A 83 -3.69 -18.01 11.62
CA SER A 83 -2.45 -17.45 12.16
C SER A 83 -1.92 -16.27 11.35
N ASP A 84 -2.03 -16.28 10.02
CA ASP A 84 -1.59 -15.15 9.18
C ASP A 84 -2.52 -13.95 9.38
N ILE A 85 -3.82 -14.17 9.53
CA ILE A 85 -4.81 -13.12 9.81
C ILE A 85 -4.54 -12.48 11.18
N VAL A 86 -4.31 -13.30 12.20
CA VAL A 86 -3.98 -12.82 13.56
C VAL A 86 -2.65 -12.07 13.56
N GLN A 87 -1.65 -12.54 12.82
CA GLN A 87 -0.37 -11.86 12.67
C GLN A 87 -0.56 -10.46 12.05
N ALA A 88 -1.28 -10.35 10.93
CA ALA A 88 -1.54 -9.08 10.26
C ALA A 88 -2.30 -8.09 11.18
N LYS A 89 -3.32 -8.57 11.90
CA LYS A 89 -4.06 -7.76 12.88
C LYS A 89 -3.17 -7.29 14.03
N CYS A 90 -2.33 -8.16 14.58
CA CYS A 90 -1.43 -7.83 15.68
C CYS A 90 -0.37 -6.81 15.25
N ALA A 91 0.22 -6.97 14.06
CA ALA A 91 1.15 -6.02 13.47
C ALA A 91 0.51 -4.64 13.25
N ALA A 92 -0.70 -4.59 12.68
CA ALA A 92 -1.44 -3.35 12.49
C ALA A 92 -1.79 -2.67 13.82
N LEU A 93 -2.21 -3.45 14.83
CA LEU A 93 -2.51 -2.95 16.18
C LEU A 93 -1.24 -2.41 16.88
N SER A 94 -0.12 -3.09 16.70
CA SER A 94 1.19 -2.67 17.23
C SER A 94 1.61 -1.33 16.64
N ALA A 95 1.54 -1.21 15.31
CA ALA A 95 1.93 0.01 14.60
C ALA A 95 1.02 1.23 14.92
N ARG A 96 -0.26 0.99 15.25
CA ARG A 96 -1.15 2.03 15.81
C ARG A 96 -0.68 2.58 17.16
N GLY A 97 -0.02 1.76 17.99
CA GLY A 97 0.44 2.15 19.32
C GLY A 97 1.55 3.20 19.26
N ASP A 98 2.56 2.95 18.44
CA ASP A 98 3.72 3.83 18.24
C ASP A 98 3.51 4.89 17.13
N GLN A 99 2.27 5.04 16.64
CA GLN A 99 1.88 5.97 15.58
C GLN A 99 2.61 5.79 14.23
N TYR A 100 3.07 4.58 13.92
CA TYR A 100 3.78 4.29 12.67
C TYR A 100 5.00 5.19 12.43
N LYS A 101 5.64 5.69 13.51
CA LYS A 101 6.85 6.53 13.47
C LYS A 101 8.11 5.71 13.21
#